data_AF-A0A2G9ZRH0-F1
#
_entry.id   AF-A0A2G9ZRH0-F1
#
_cell.length_a   1.000
_cell.length_b   1.000
_cell.length_c   1.000
_cell.angle_alpha   90.00
_cell.angle_beta   90.00
_cell.angle_gamma   90.00
#
_symmetry.space_group_name_H-M   'P 1'
#
loop_
_entity.id
_entity.type
_entity.pdbx_description
1 polymer ?
#
loop_
_entity_poly.entity_id
_entity_poly.type
_entity_poly.pdbx_seq_one_letter_code
_entity_poly.pdbx_strand_id
1 'polypeptide(L)'
;MAQLLLKGIPPYTEAYSMKFPGIYFIYAIILRVFGETHTGIHTALLLVNLATAVIIYLIGRRLFGRWEGVVAGIAFAESSAMPVVQGFWANSEHFLIIFAVAGLLLLLMSADSLSSFLFFLSGFSLGSAFLVKQHGILFFLFA
;
A
#
# COMPACT_ATOMS: atom_id res chain seq x y z
N MET A 1 19.43 -3.22 2.09
CA MET A 1 18.63 -4.08 2.99
C MET A 1 17.78 -5.09 2.24
N ALA A 2 16.86 -4.69 1.35
CA ALA A 2 16.07 -5.64 0.55
C ALA A 2 16.92 -6.63 -0.28
N GLN A 3 18.04 -6.16 -0.86
CA GLN A 3 19.01 -7.04 -1.53
C GLN A 3 19.73 -8.02 -0.58
N LEU A 4 19.94 -7.63 0.68
CA LEU A 4 20.50 -8.55 1.70
C LEU A 4 19.48 -9.63 2.04
N LEU A 5 18.20 -9.26 2.12
CA LEU A 5 17.11 -10.20 2.32
C LEU A 5 16.99 -11.21 1.16
N LEU A 6 17.19 -10.77 -0.08
CA LEU A 6 17.26 -11.68 -1.25
C LEU A 6 18.44 -12.66 -1.17
N LYS A 7 19.53 -12.28 -0.49
CA LYS A 7 20.67 -13.14 -0.20
C LYS A 7 20.48 -14.02 1.03
N GLY A 8 19.29 -14.01 1.65
CA GLY A 8 18.96 -14.80 2.83
C GLY A 8 19.41 -14.19 4.16
N ILE A 9 19.92 -12.95 4.15
CA ILE A 9 20.36 -12.26 5.35
C ILE A 9 19.15 -11.55 5.97
N PRO A 10 18.75 -11.88 7.22
CA PRO A 10 17.57 -11.30 7.83
C PRO A 10 17.74 -9.78 8.08
N PRO A 11 16.63 -9.03 8.20
CA PRO A 11 16.70 -7.60 8.48
C PRO A 11 17.39 -7.30 9.82
N TYR A 12 18.12 -6.18 9.90
CA TYR A 12 18.75 -5.62 11.11
C TYR A 12 19.98 -6.36 11.66
N THR A 13 20.44 -7.42 11.01
CA THR A 13 21.68 -8.10 11.42
C THR A 13 22.93 -7.39 10.91
N GLU A 14 22.97 -7.06 9.62
CA GLU A 14 24.13 -6.43 8.99
C GLU A 14 23.90 -4.96 8.60
N ALA A 15 22.64 -4.53 8.54
CA ALA A 15 22.28 -3.16 8.21
C ALA A 15 21.23 -2.64 9.21
N TYR A 16 21.61 -1.65 10.00
CA TYR A 16 20.73 -1.01 10.98
C TYR A 16 19.85 0.06 10.32
N SER A 17 18.57 0.07 10.69
CA SER A 17 17.62 1.08 10.22
C SER A 17 16.46 1.26 11.19
N MET A 18 15.89 2.45 11.22
CA MET A 18 14.69 2.79 12.01
C MET A 18 13.37 2.43 11.31
N LYS A 19 13.40 2.06 10.02
CA LYS A 19 12.17 1.66 9.31
C LYS A 19 11.73 0.27 9.76
N PHE A 20 10.43 0.05 9.82
CA PHE A 20 9.85 -1.27 10.11
C PHE A 20 10.15 -2.30 9.02
N PRO A 21 10.08 -3.60 9.33
CA PRO A 21 10.55 -4.64 8.42
C PRO A 21 9.67 -4.82 7.18
N GLY A 22 8.37 -4.46 7.25
CA GLY A 22 7.42 -4.70 6.18
C GLY A 22 7.84 -4.10 4.84
N ILE A 23 8.44 -2.90 4.87
CA ILE A 23 8.91 -2.26 3.64
C ILE A 23 10.04 -3.06 2.97
N TYR A 24 10.94 -3.68 3.73
CA TYR A 24 12.05 -4.45 3.16
C TYR A 24 11.57 -5.73 2.48
N PHE A 25 10.55 -6.39 3.03
CA PHE A 25 9.90 -7.53 2.38
C PHE A 25 9.25 -7.11 1.06
N ILE A 26 8.54 -5.99 1.04
CA ILE A 26 7.91 -5.46 -0.19
C ILE A 26 8.96 -5.17 -1.25
N TYR A 27 10.03 -4.46 -0.91
CA TYR A 27 11.12 -4.21 -1.86
C TYR A 27 11.80 -5.50 -2.33
N ALA A 28 11.99 -6.49 -1.46
CA ALA A 28 12.57 -7.76 -1.87
C ALA A 28 11.69 -8.48 -2.90
N ILE A 29 10.36 -8.47 -2.70
CA ILE A 29 9.40 -9.00 -3.68
C ILE A 29 9.51 -8.22 -5.01
N ILE A 30 9.52 -6.88 -4.95
CA ILE A 30 9.62 -6.03 -6.14
C ILE A 30 10.91 -6.32 -6.92
N LEU A 31 12.05 -6.34 -6.23
CA LEU A 31 13.35 -6.61 -6.83
C LEU A 31 13.43 -8.02 -7.42
N ARG A 32 12.77 -9.00 -6.81
CA ARG A 32 12.70 -10.37 -7.33
C ARG A 32 11.83 -10.48 -8.58
N VAL A 33 10.72 -9.74 -8.66
CA VAL A 33 9.76 -9.82 -9.77
C VAL A 33 10.16 -8.92 -10.95
N PHE A 34 10.58 -7.70 -10.68
CA PHE A 34 10.90 -6.68 -11.69
C PHE A 34 12.42 -6.49 -11.92
N GLY A 35 13.24 -7.21 -11.17
CA GLY A 35 14.70 -7.14 -11.24
C GLY A 35 15.31 -6.08 -10.31
N GLU A 36 16.61 -6.24 -10.04
CA GLU A 36 17.38 -5.34 -9.17
C GLU A 36 17.80 -4.03 -9.88
N THR A 37 16.82 -3.29 -10.41
CA THR A 37 17.04 -2.06 -11.17
C THR A 37 16.12 -0.92 -10.71
N HIS A 38 16.55 0.33 -10.92
CA HIS A 38 15.72 1.50 -10.65
C HIS A 38 14.41 1.48 -11.46
N THR A 39 14.48 1.07 -12.73
CA THR A 39 13.30 0.94 -13.60
C THR A 39 12.30 -0.08 -13.07
N GLY A 40 12.78 -1.21 -12.51
CA GLY A 40 11.92 -2.21 -11.88
C GLY A 40 11.17 -1.66 -10.67
N ILE A 41 11.84 -0.89 -9.81
CA ILE A 41 11.21 -0.23 -8.66
C ILE A 41 10.15 0.79 -9.10
N HIS A 42 10.46 1.65 -10.08
CA HIS A 42 9.51 2.65 -10.57
C HIS A 42 8.31 2.01 -11.30
N THR A 43 8.53 0.91 -12.01
CA THR A 43 7.44 0.15 -12.64
C THR A 43 6.50 -0.44 -11.58
N ALA A 44 7.05 -1.02 -10.51
CA ALA A 44 6.24 -1.50 -9.40
C ALA A 44 5.47 -0.37 -8.70
N LEU A 45 6.12 0.79 -8.46
CA LEU A 45 5.47 1.97 -7.90
C LEU A 45 4.27 2.43 -8.74
N LEU A 46 4.44 2.48 -10.06
CA LEU A 46 3.36 2.84 -11.00
C LEU A 46 2.17 1.88 -10.86
N LEU A 47 2.44 0.57 -10.83
CA LEU A 47 1.39 -0.45 -10.67
C LEU A 47 0.68 -0.34 -9.31
N VAL A 48 1.42 -0.08 -8.23
CA VAL A 48 0.85 0.14 -6.90
C VAL A 48 -0.04 1.38 -6.88
N ASN A 49 0.39 2.48 -7.46
CA ASN A 49 -0.40 3.70 -7.54
C ASN A 49 -1.68 3.50 -8.37
N LEU A 50 -1.59 2.80 -9.51
CA LEU A 50 -2.77 2.46 -10.32
C LEU A 50 -3.75 1.57 -9.57
N ALA A 51 -3.26 0.52 -8.90
CA ALA A 51 -4.11 -0.35 -8.08
C ALA A 51 -4.78 0.43 -6.93
N THR A 52 -4.04 1.32 -6.28
CA THR A 52 -4.56 2.18 -5.22
C THR A 52 -5.65 3.12 -5.73
N ALA A 53 -5.46 3.74 -6.90
CA ALA A 53 -6.47 4.58 -7.54
C ALA A 53 -7.76 3.81 -7.83
N VAL A 54 -7.65 2.56 -8.30
CA VAL A 54 -8.81 1.67 -8.53
C VAL A 54 -9.54 1.36 -7.22
N ILE A 55 -8.81 1.06 -6.14
CA ILE A 55 -9.43 0.78 -4.84
C ILE A 55 -10.16 2.02 -4.31
N ILE A 56 -9.55 3.21 -4.40
CA ILE A 56 -10.19 4.48 -4.01
C ILE A 56 -11.44 4.73 -4.84
N TYR A 57 -11.39 4.47 -6.15
CA TYR A 57 -12.58 4.50 -7.00
C TYR A 57 -13.68 3.57 -6.50
N LEU A 58 -13.36 2.34 -6.11
CA LEU A 58 -14.35 1.38 -5.60
C LEU A 58 -14.97 1.85 -4.28
N ILE A 59 -14.17 2.42 -3.38
CA ILE A 59 -14.65 3.01 -2.12
C ILE A 59 -15.59 4.19 -2.42
N GLY A 60 -15.14 5.16 -3.22
CA GLY A 60 -15.97 6.33 -3.57
C GLY A 60 -17.25 5.93 -4.30
N ARG A 61 -17.17 4.95 -5.21
CA ARG A 61 -18.33 4.37 -5.90
C ARG A 61 -19.36 3.81 -4.94
N ARG A 62 -18.90 3.14 -3.90
CA ARG A 62 -19.74 2.47 -2.91
C ARG A 62 -20.39 3.45 -1.94
N LEU A 63 -19.67 4.48 -1.53
CA LEU A 63 -20.14 5.44 -0.53
C LEU A 63 -21.04 6.54 -1.11
N PHE A 64 -20.71 7.04 -2.30
CA PHE A 64 -21.33 8.27 -2.83
C PHE A 64 -21.91 8.12 -4.23
N GLY A 65 -21.42 7.17 -5.02
CA GLY A 65 -21.92 6.91 -6.37
C GLY A 65 -20.82 6.83 -7.42
N ARG A 66 -21.20 6.42 -8.63
CA ARG A 66 -20.26 6.09 -9.71
C ARG A 66 -19.34 7.26 -10.06
N TRP A 67 -19.88 8.47 -10.17
CA TRP A 67 -19.11 9.64 -10.63
C TRP A 67 -18.15 10.14 -9.56
N GLU A 68 -18.59 10.13 -8.31
CA GLU A 68 -17.82 10.49 -7.13
C GLU A 68 -16.62 9.56 -6.97
N GLY A 69 -16.82 8.26 -7.21
CA GLY A 69 -15.73 7.29 -7.29
C GLY A 69 -14.72 7.63 -8.39
N VAL A 70 -15.19 7.99 -9.60
CA VAL A 70 -14.29 8.35 -10.72
C VAL A 70 -13.45 9.56 -10.35
N VAL A 71 -14.09 10.61 -9.83
CA VAL A 71 -13.41 11.85 -9.41
C VAL A 71 -12.38 11.55 -8.32
N ALA A 72 -12.73 10.75 -7.31
CA ALA A 72 -11.81 10.38 -6.24
C ALA A 72 -10.59 9.60 -6.76
N GLY A 73 -10.79 8.63 -7.66
CA GLY A 73 -9.71 7.85 -8.25
C GLY A 73 -8.77 8.70 -9.11
N ILE A 74 -9.32 9.62 -9.92
CA ILE A 74 -8.52 10.54 -10.74
C ILE A 74 -7.74 11.52 -9.87
N ALA A 75 -8.38 12.12 -8.86
CA ALA A 75 -7.72 13.03 -7.94
C ALA A 75 -6.55 12.36 -7.19
N PHE A 76 -6.71 11.09 -6.78
CA PHE A 76 -5.60 10.32 -6.23
C PHE A 76 -4.50 10.06 -7.26
N ALA A 77 -4.84 9.64 -8.47
CA ALA A 77 -3.84 9.35 -9.51
C ALA A 77 -3.02 10.60 -9.88
N GLU A 78 -3.69 11.75 -10.01
CA GLU A 78 -3.05 13.03 -10.28
C GLU A 78 -2.13 13.45 -9.13
N SER A 79 -2.65 13.46 -7.89
CA SER A 79 -1.84 13.81 -6.72
C SER A 79 -0.63 12.90 -6.56
N SER A 80 -0.78 11.59 -6.76
CA SER A 80 0.32 10.62 -6.70
C SER A 80 1.35 10.77 -7.84
N ALA A 81 1.06 11.59 -8.86
CA ALA A 81 2.00 11.98 -9.90
C ALA A 81 2.62 13.37 -9.65
N MET A 82 2.27 14.08 -8.58
CA MET A 82 2.83 15.41 -8.32
C MET A 82 4.22 15.32 -7.68
N PRO A 83 5.21 16.10 -8.15
CA PRO A 83 6.53 16.20 -7.51
C PRO A 83 6.46 16.73 -6.08
N VAL A 84 5.50 17.61 -5.79
CA VAL A 84 5.33 18.27 -4.47
C VAL A 84 5.07 17.25 -3.37
N VAL A 85 4.33 16.18 -3.67
CA VAL A 85 4.09 15.08 -2.72
C VAL A 85 5.09 13.94 -2.86
N GLN A 86 6.17 14.16 -3.62
CA GLN A 86 7.20 13.16 -3.91
C GLN A 86 6.66 11.89 -4.58
N GLY A 87 5.59 12.00 -5.38
CA GLY A 87 4.87 10.84 -5.92
C GLY A 87 5.67 9.96 -6.89
N PHE A 88 6.72 10.52 -7.51
CA PHE A 88 7.66 9.77 -8.34
C PHE A 88 8.68 8.95 -7.54
N TRP A 89 8.83 9.26 -6.25
CA TRP A 89 9.83 8.64 -5.40
C TRP A 89 9.17 7.41 -4.79
N ALA A 90 9.78 6.24 -5.00
CA ALA A 90 9.32 5.02 -4.37
C ALA A 90 9.58 5.13 -2.86
N ASN A 91 8.69 5.80 -2.16
CA ASN A 91 8.66 5.95 -0.72
C ASN A 91 7.73 4.88 -0.13
N SER A 92 7.95 4.57 1.14
CA SER A 92 7.17 3.58 1.90
C SER A 92 5.66 3.88 1.93
N GLU A 93 5.30 5.14 1.77
CA GLU A 93 3.96 5.70 1.83
C GLU A 93 3.04 5.07 0.78
N HIS A 94 3.50 4.98 -0.47
CA HIS A 94 2.72 4.36 -1.55
C HIS A 94 2.39 2.89 -1.25
N PHE A 95 3.37 2.17 -0.71
CA PHE A 95 3.21 0.77 -0.32
C PHE A 95 2.37 0.59 0.94
N LEU A 96 2.30 1.58 1.81
CA LEU A 96 1.42 1.57 2.97
C LEU A 96 -0.02 1.85 2.56
N ILE A 97 -0.24 2.89 1.74
CA ILE A 97 -1.58 3.37 1.38
C ILE A 97 -2.38 2.27 0.72
N ILE A 98 -1.78 1.47 -0.19
CA ILE A 98 -2.49 0.36 -0.84
C ILE A 98 -3.08 -0.63 0.16
N PHE A 99 -2.35 -1.01 1.21
CA PHE A 99 -2.84 -1.89 2.27
C PHE A 99 -3.91 -1.23 3.13
N ALA A 100 -3.76 0.08 3.42
CA ALA A 100 -4.74 0.84 4.16
C ALA A 100 -6.08 0.92 3.42
N VAL A 101 -6.07 1.33 2.15
CA VAL A 101 -7.31 1.44 1.35
C VAL A 101 -7.90 0.07 1.01
N ALA A 102 -7.09 -0.96 0.80
CA ALA A 102 -7.59 -2.33 0.62
C ALA A 102 -8.30 -2.82 1.90
N GLY A 103 -7.70 -2.57 3.06
CA GLY A 103 -8.29 -2.90 4.36
C GLY A 103 -9.63 -2.20 4.59
N LEU A 104 -9.72 -0.90 4.26
CA LEU A 104 -10.96 -0.13 4.33
C LEU A 104 -12.03 -0.67 3.37
N LEU A 105 -11.68 -0.97 2.11
CA LEU A 105 -12.62 -1.54 1.15
C LEU A 105 -13.16 -2.89 1.65
N LEU A 106 -12.28 -3.76 2.15
CA LEU A 106 -12.65 -5.06 2.71
C LEU A 106 -13.54 -4.92 3.95
N LEU A 107 -13.26 -3.92 4.81
CA LEU A 107 -14.07 -3.63 5.98
C LEU A 107 -15.49 -3.25 5.56
N LEU A 108 -15.61 -2.32 4.61
CA LEU A 108 -16.89 -1.90 4.04
C LEU A 108 -17.64 -3.08 3.42
N MET A 109 -16.96 -3.99 2.72
CA MET A 109 -17.59 -5.20 2.17
C MET A 109 -18.05 -6.17 3.25
N SER A 110 -17.25 -6.32 4.33
CA SER A 110 -17.59 -7.22 5.44
C SER A 110 -18.83 -6.76 6.20
N ALA A 111 -19.06 -5.45 6.29
CA ALA A 111 -20.21 -4.87 6.97
C ALA A 111 -21.53 -5.25 6.28
N ASP A 112 -21.58 -5.29 4.94
CA ASP A 112 -22.77 -5.70 4.20
C ASP A 112 -23.01 -7.21 4.26
N SER A 113 -21.94 -7.99 4.15
CA SER A 113 -22.05 -9.45 3.99
C SER A 113 -21.97 -10.22 5.31
N LEU A 114 -21.74 -9.54 6.44
CA LEU A 114 -21.45 -10.11 7.77
C LEU A 114 -20.41 -11.25 7.74
N SER A 115 -19.43 -11.14 6.83
CA SER A 115 -18.44 -12.20 6.62
C SER A 115 -17.26 -12.02 7.56
N SER A 116 -17.12 -12.93 8.54
CA SER A 116 -15.97 -12.96 9.45
C SER A 116 -14.63 -13.11 8.71
N PHE A 117 -14.63 -13.77 7.54
CA PHE A 117 -13.42 -13.91 6.72
C PHE A 117 -12.99 -12.57 6.11
N LEU A 118 -13.92 -11.78 5.57
CA LEU A 118 -13.61 -10.45 5.04
C LEU A 118 -13.16 -9.50 6.16
N PHE A 119 -13.78 -9.62 7.35
CA PHE A 119 -13.38 -8.85 8.52
C PHE A 119 -11.94 -9.18 8.95
N PHE A 120 -11.59 -10.48 8.99
CA PHE A 120 -10.22 -10.91 9.27
C PHE A 120 -9.23 -10.39 8.21
N LEU A 121 -9.59 -10.48 6.92
CA LEU A 121 -8.72 -10.02 5.83
C LEU A 121 -8.53 -8.49 5.85
N SER A 122 -9.56 -7.74 6.23
CA SER A 122 -9.47 -6.31 6.47
C SER A 122 -8.46 -5.99 7.57
N GLY A 123 -8.60 -6.62 8.75
CA GLY A 123 -7.67 -6.46 9.87
C GLY A 123 -6.24 -6.84 9.51
N PHE A 124 -6.04 -7.93 8.75
CA PHE A 124 -4.73 -8.35 8.26
C PHE A 124 -4.11 -7.33 7.30
N SER A 125 -4.92 -6.75 6.39
CA SER A 125 -4.45 -5.71 5.47
C SER A 125 -4.06 -4.43 6.22
N LEU A 126 -4.90 -3.96 7.15
CA LEU A 126 -4.56 -2.80 7.99
C LEU A 126 -3.31 -3.08 8.85
N GLY A 127 -3.17 -4.30 9.38
CA GLY A 127 -1.99 -4.77 10.11
C GLY A 127 -0.72 -4.67 9.27
N SER A 128 -0.82 -5.09 8.02
CA SER A 128 0.28 -4.99 7.06
C SER A 128 0.67 -3.53 6.80
N ALA A 129 -0.29 -2.61 6.73
CA ALA A 129 -0.01 -1.17 6.58
C ALA A 129 0.83 -0.63 7.74
N PHE A 130 0.52 -1.03 8.98
CA PHE A 130 1.33 -0.67 10.16
C PHE A 130 2.74 -1.25 10.10
N LEU A 131 2.90 -2.50 9.65
CA LEU A 131 4.22 -3.13 9.47
C LEU A 131 5.08 -2.45 8.39
N VAL A 132 4.48 -1.72 7.45
CA VAL A 132 5.23 -0.93 6.47
C VAL A 132 5.76 0.36 7.08
N LYS A 133 4.95 1.06 7.87
CA LYS A 133 5.35 2.30 8.56
C LYS A 133 4.52 2.52 9.81
N GLN A 134 5.16 2.95 10.90
CA GLN A 134 4.52 3.28 12.18
C GLN A 134 3.29 4.21 12.06
N HIS A 135 3.33 5.18 11.13
CA HIS A 135 2.24 6.13 10.88
C HIS A 135 0.96 5.44 10.38
N GLY A 136 1.06 4.19 9.90
CA GLY A 136 -0.07 3.37 9.50
C GLY A 136 -1.07 3.10 10.63
N ILE A 137 -0.65 3.25 11.89
CA ILE A 137 -1.53 3.08 13.06
C ILE A 137 -2.73 4.04 13.03
N LEU A 138 -2.59 5.22 12.42
CA LEU A 138 -3.67 6.20 12.34
C LEU A 138 -4.84 5.66 11.51
N PHE A 139 -4.60 4.83 10.50
CA PHE A 139 -5.68 4.23 9.72
C PHE A 139 -6.55 3.27 10.53
N PHE A 140 -6.03 2.69 11.62
CA PHE A 140 -6.84 1.88 12.54
C PHE A 140 -7.78 2.72 13.40
N LEU A 141 -7.38 3.93 13.77
CA LEU A 141 -8.18 4.78 14.65
C LEU A 141 -9.42 5.35 13.95
N PHE A 142 -9.39 5.43 12.62
CA PHE A 142 -10.43 6.04 11.79
C PHE A 142 -11.11 5.07 10.81
N ALA A 143 -10.84 3.76 10.93
CA ALA A 143 -11.52 2.70 10.17
C ALA A 143 -12.74 2.18 10.93
#